data_AF-A0A5J9SF79-F1
#
_entry.id   AF-A0A5J9SF79-F1
#
_cell.length_a   1.000
_cell.length_b   1.000
_cell.length_c   1.000
_cell.angle_alpha   90.00
_cell.angle_beta   90.00
_cell.angle_gamma   90.00
#
_symmetry.space_group_name_H-M   'P 1'
#
loop_
_entity.id
_entity.type
_entity.pdbx_description
1 polymer ?
#
loop_
_entity_poly.entity_id
_entity_poly.type
_entity_poly.pdbx_seq_one_letter_code
_entity_poly.pdbx_strand_id
1 'polypeptide(L)'
;MLLPLLVAALAVTAIFPAAASRSHPHPLDPLSPAEITAVRAAVLASPLIPARPISFHYVGLDEPDKSDVLAYAAHHHHHGDARRRRQPPPLPRRAFVIARAGGESHELRVDVTTNASSSSSSPAAAAAVLSHAVHRGAGFPTLTLDEQFAAVALPPAYPPFSESVRRRGVDMDDVLCAVFPVGWFGGASAGDGARRVAKMLCFVAGATANFYARPIEGVTMVVDLDRMAIVEYRDRVNYPVPKADGTDYRAGKAGPPFNVPEPAPGVVVQPDGRGFHIDGHVVRYAINLITPFFNHEKYVHGPRESPSEG
;
A
#
# COMPACT_ATOMS: atom_id res chain seq x y z
N MET A 1 47.16 38.69 14.03
CA MET A 1 46.04 39.31 14.79
C MET A 1 44.77 39.03 13.99
N LEU A 2 44.21 37.81 13.99
CA LEU A 2 43.39 37.14 15.03
C LEU A 2 42.15 37.94 15.44
N LEU A 3 41.03 37.75 14.70
CA LEU A 3 39.75 37.23 15.23
C LEU A 3 38.68 37.15 14.10
N PRO A 4 38.07 35.98 13.82
CA PRO A 4 36.76 35.93 13.19
C PRO A 4 35.67 35.79 14.27
N LEU A 5 34.64 36.65 14.18
CA LEU A 5 33.44 36.62 15.02
C LEU A 5 32.64 35.33 14.76
N LEU A 6 32.60 34.46 15.76
CA LEU A 6 31.66 33.34 15.86
C LEU A 6 30.32 33.89 16.37
N VAL A 7 29.30 33.95 15.49
CA VAL A 7 27.91 34.19 15.89
C VAL A 7 27.29 32.82 16.19
N ALA A 8 27.22 32.48 17.48
CA ALA A 8 26.48 31.31 17.95
C ALA A 8 24.97 31.65 17.97
N ALA A 9 24.21 31.11 17.03
CA ALA A 9 22.76 31.15 17.07
C ALA A 9 22.26 30.14 18.12
N LEU A 10 21.87 30.64 19.29
CA LEU A 10 21.20 29.85 20.33
C LEU A 10 19.75 29.61 19.88
N ALA A 11 19.48 28.48 19.22
CA ALA A 11 18.12 28.03 18.98
C ALA A 11 17.54 27.49 20.30
N VAL A 12 16.77 28.33 21.01
CA VAL A 12 15.94 27.89 22.13
C VAL A 12 14.77 27.10 21.54
N THR A 13 14.91 25.79 21.45
CA THR A 13 13.79 24.89 21.18
C THR A 13 12.90 24.87 22.43
N ALA A 14 11.84 25.66 22.40
CA ALA A 14 10.74 25.50 23.34
C ALA A 14 10.09 24.14 23.08
N ILE A 15 10.53 23.13 23.83
CA ILE A 15 9.86 21.83 23.91
C ILE A 15 8.56 22.09 24.66
N PHE A 16 7.49 22.41 23.91
CA PHE A 16 6.15 22.20 24.43
C PHE A 16 6.01 20.69 24.65
N PRO A 17 5.79 20.20 25.87
CA PRO A 17 5.35 18.83 26.03
C PRO A 17 4.00 18.79 25.32
N ALA A 18 3.96 18.19 24.13
CA ALA A 18 2.72 17.71 23.59
C ALA A 18 2.18 16.80 24.71
N ALA A 19 1.15 17.27 25.41
CA ALA A 19 0.36 16.41 26.27
C ALA A 19 -0.17 15.33 25.33
N ALA A 20 0.54 14.21 25.26
CA ALA A 20 0.07 13.01 24.60
C ALA A 20 -1.19 12.65 25.38
N SER A 21 -2.33 13.11 24.88
CA SER A 21 -3.62 12.59 25.28
C SER A 21 -3.49 11.10 25.11
N ARG A 22 -3.43 10.37 26.24
CA ARG A 22 -3.41 8.91 26.27
C ARG A 22 -4.82 8.43 25.90
N SER A 23 -5.24 8.72 24.68
CA SER A 23 -6.36 8.04 24.06
C SER A 23 -5.85 6.65 23.68
N HIS A 24 -6.42 5.63 24.31
CA HIS A 24 -6.27 4.27 23.79
C HIS A 24 -6.74 4.30 22.34
N PRO A 25 -5.94 3.77 21.39
CA PRO A 25 -6.34 3.74 20.00
C PRO A 25 -7.69 3.04 19.88
N HIS A 26 -8.55 3.55 19.00
CA HIS A 26 -9.77 2.85 18.66
C HIS A 26 -9.40 1.44 18.15
N PRO A 27 -10.15 0.38 18.47
CA PRO A 27 -9.77 -0.99 18.05
C PRO A 27 -9.60 -1.16 16.54
N LEU A 28 -10.30 -0.33 15.76
CA LEU A 28 -10.21 -0.26 14.30
C LEU A 28 -9.24 0.82 13.78
N ASP A 29 -8.49 1.51 14.64
CA ASP A 29 -7.46 2.43 14.15
C ASP A 29 -6.44 1.65 13.30
N PRO A 30 -5.98 2.23 12.17
CA PRO A 30 -4.96 1.61 11.34
C PRO A 30 -3.68 1.32 12.15
N LEU A 31 -2.87 0.41 11.65
CA LEU A 31 -1.56 0.15 12.28
C LEU A 31 -0.72 1.43 12.25
N SER A 32 -0.18 1.80 13.41
CA SER A 32 0.76 2.91 13.53
C SER A 32 2.11 2.58 12.87
N PRO A 33 2.94 3.58 12.53
CA PRO A 33 4.30 3.34 12.01
C PRO A 33 5.17 2.48 12.95
N ALA A 34 5.00 2.64 14.26
CA ALA A 34 5.69 1.83 15.26
C ALA A 34 5.23 0.37 15.24
N GLU A 35 3.92 0.13 15.10
CA GLU A 35 3.37 -1.22 14.96
C GLU A 35 3.85 -1.88 13.66
N ILE A 36 3.84 -1.16 12.53
CA ILE A 36 4.35 -1.69 11.24
C ILE A 36 5.85 -2.05 11.35
N THR A 37 6.64 -1.21 12.01
CA THR A 37 8.06 -1.49 12.24
C THR A 37 8.25 -2.73 13.12
N ALA A 38 7.44 -2.89 14.18
CA ALA A 38 7.47 -4.06 15.05
C ALA A 38 7.04 -5.33 14.32
N VAL A 39 6.00 -5.27 13.48
CA VAL A 39 5.57 -6.37 12.61
C VAL A 39 6.70 -6.80 11.70
N ARG A 40 7.34 -5.85 11.01
CA ARG A 40 8.47 -6.13 10.12
C ARG A 40 9.59 -6.86 10.88
N ALA A 41 9.96 -6.35 12.06
CA ALA A 41 11.00 -6.97 12.88
C ALA A 41 10.64 -8.41 13.30
N ALA A 42 9.41 -8.61 13.78
CA ALA A 42 8.92 -9.93 14.21
C ALA A 42 8.90 -10.95 13.07
N VAL A 43 8.42 -10.56 11.88
CA VAL A 43 8.36 -11.45 10.71
C VAL A 43 9.77 -11.77 10.19
N LEU A 44 10.67 -10.78 10.12
CA LEU A 44 12.05 -11.00 9.67
C LEU A 44 12.88 -11.86 10.63
N ALA A 45 12.58 -11.79 11.93
CA ALA A 45 13.23 -12.62 12.95
C ALA A 45 12.60 -14.02 13.10
N SER A 46 11.39 -14.22 12.56
CA SER A 46 10.67 -15.48 12.73
C SER A 46 11.38 -16.65 12.03
N PRO A 47 11.61 -17.77 12.72
CA PRO A 47 12.19 -18.98 12.12
C PRO A 47 11.17 -19.73 11.24
N LEU A 48 9.88 -19.35 11.29
CA LEU A 48 8.80 -20.02 10.55
C LEU A 48 8.89 -19.79 9.03
N ILE A 49 9.65 -18.77 8.59
CA ILE A 49 9.97 -18.54 7.19
C ILE A 49 11.49 -18.57 7.06
N PRO A 50 12.10 -19.73 6.74
CA PRO A 50 13.55 -19.85 6.64
C PRO A 50 14.09 -19.22 5.34
N ALA A 51 13.29 -19.22 4.27
CA ALA A 51 13.68 -18.70 2.97
C ALA A 51 13.91 -17.17 3.01
N ARG A 52 14.86 -16.69 2.20
CA ARG A 52 15.20 -15.27 2.06
C ARG A 52 15.44 -14.96 0.56
N PRO A 53 15.25 -13.70 0.13
CA PRO A 53 14.69 -12.56 0.88
C PRO A 53 13.20 -12.73 1.18
N ILE A 54 12.68 -12.02 2.19
CA ILE A 54 11.24 -11.86 2.44
C ILE A 54 10.80 -10.55 1.80
N SER A 55 9.72 -10.59 1.02
CA SER A 55 8.97 -9.43 0.54
C SER A 55 7.60 -9.36 1.23
N PHE A 56 7.14 -8.16 1.57
CA PHE A 56 5.84 -7.94 2.19
C PHE A 56 4.86 -7.44 1.12
N HIS A 57 3.81 -8.22 0.86
CA HIS A 57 2.79 -7.88 -0.13
C HIS A 57 1.58 -7.21 0.50
N TYR A 58 1.33 -7.50 1.78
CA TYR A 58 0.29 -6.87 2.56
C TYR A 58 0.67 -6.84 4.04
N VAL A 59 0.42 -5.71 4.69
CA VAL A 59 0.48 -5.55 6.15
C VAL A 59 -0.70 -4.67 6.55
N GLY A 60 -1.62 -5.21 7.33
CA GLY A 60 -2.80 -4.49 7.78
C GLY A 60 -3.31 -5.00 9.13
N LEU A 61 -4.27 -4.28 9.71
CA LEU A 61 -4.91 -4.69 10.95
C LEU A 61 -5.61 -6.04 10.75
N ASP A 62 -5.34 -7.00 11.62
CA ASP A 62 -6.18 -8.21 11.78
C ASP A 62 -7.37 -7.76 12.63
N GLU A 63 -8.49 -7.45 11.97
CA GLU A 63 -9.65 -6.80 12.60
C GLU A 63 -10.14 -7.61 13.81
N PRO A 64 -10.41 -6.98 14.96
CA PRO A 64 -10.97 -7.66 16.12
C PRO A 64 -12.34 -8.27 15.80
N ASP A 65 -12.74 -9.27 16.58
CA ASP A 65 -14.06 -9.87 16.45
C ASP A 65 -15.17 -8.81 16.58
N LYS A 66 -16.17 -8.90 15.71
CA LYS A 66 -17.26 -7.92 15.64
C LYS A 66 -17.96 -7.75 17.00
N SER A 67 -18.13 -8.81 17.78
CA SER A 67 -18.73 -8.75 19.11
C SER A 67 -17.94 -7.83 20.05
N ASP A 68 -16.61 -7.88 19.98
CA ASP A 68 -15.73 -7.11 20.85
C ASP A 68 -15.74 -5.63 20.46
N VAL A 69 -15.77 -5.33 19.16
CA VAL A 69 -15.92 -3.96 18.65
C VAL A 69 -17.27 -3.36 19.06
N LEU A 70 -18.37 -4.13 18.97
CA LEU A 70 -19.69 -3.67 19.41
C LEU A 70 -19.75 -3.44 20.92
N ALA A 71 -19.12 -4.31 21.72
CA ALA A 71 -19.02 -4.14 23.17
C ALA A 71 -18.20 -2.89 23.54
N TYR A 72 -17.07 -2.66 22.86
CA TYR A 72 -16.29 -1.44 22.98
C TYR A 72 -17.14 -0.20 22.65
N ALA A 73 -17.82 -0.19 21.49
CA ALA A 73 -18.64 0.94 21.08
C ALA A 73 -19.77 1.25 22.08
N ALA A 74 -20.49 0.22 22.56
CA ALA A 74 -21.55 0.39 23.56
C ALA A 74 -21.04 1.07 24.84
N HIS A 75 -19.86 0.69 25.33
CA HIS A 75 -19.23 1.33 26.48
C HIS A 75 -18.89 2.81 26.23
N HIS A 76 -18.55 3.16 24.98
CA HIS A 76 -18.23 4.53 24.59
C HIS A 76 -19.46 5.38 24.21
N HIS A 77 -20.65 4.80 24.04
CA HIS A 77 -21.89 5.55 23.82
C HIS A 77 -22.59 6.00 25.11
N HIS A 78 -22.31 5.37 26.25
CA HIS A 78 -22.96 5.67 27.54
C HIS A 78 -22.30 6.80 28.36
N HIS A 79 -21.52 7.70 27.73
CA HIS A 79 -20.76 8.78 28.39
C HIS A 79 -21.59 9.96 28.93
N GLY A 80 -22.79 9.69 29.47
CA GLY A 80 -23.59 10.65 30.25
C GLY A 80 -23.35 10.59 31.76
N ASP A 81 -22.71 9.55 32.30
CA ASP A 81 -22.55 9.36 33.74
C ASP A 81 -21.08 9.25 34.17
N ALA A 82 -20.54 10.35 34.68
CA ALA A 82 -19.14 10.50 35.09
C ALA A 82 -18.69 9.55 36.22
N ARG A 83 -19.62 8.80 36.84
CA ARG A 83 -19.37 7.94 38.00
C ARG A 83 -18.91 6.52 37.67
N ARG A 84 -18.87 6.11 36.38
CA ARG A 84 -18.34 4.80 35.93
C ARG A 84 -17.19 4.94 34.94
N ARG A 85 -16.10 5.60 35.36
CA ARG A 85 -14.83 5.70 34.62
C ARG A 85 -13.99 4.42 34.66
N ARG A 86 -14.56 3.24 34.44
CA ARG A 86 -13.73 2.06 34.12
C ARG A 86 -13.62 2.01 32.60
N GLN A 87 -12.46 2.36 32.06
CA GLN A 87 -12.19 2.11 30.65
C GLN A 87 -12.26 0.59 30.43
N PRO A 88 -12.93 0.11 29.36
CA PRO A 88 -12.87 -1.30 29.01
C PRO A 88 -11.39 -1.67 28.79
N PRO A 89 -10.99 -2.90 29.10
CA PRO A 89 -9.64 -3.34 28.81
C PRO A 89 -9.35 -3.15 27.32
N PRO A 90 -8.13 -2.71 26.94
CA PRO A 90 -7.79 -2.56 25.54
C PRO A 90 -7.93 -3.92 24.84
N LEU A 91 -8.56 -3.92 23.66
CA LEU A 91 -8.62 -5.11 22.82
C LEU A 91 -7.21 -5.43 22.31
N PRO A 92 -6.81 -6.72 22.22
CA PRO A 92 -5.56 -7.11 21.60
C PRO A 92 -5.47 -6.51 20.19
N ARG A 93 -4.31 -5.93 19.86
CA ARG A 93 -4.04 -5.40 18.52
C ARG A 93 -3.17 -6.39 17.78
N ARG A 94 -3.64 -6.82 16.61
CA ARG A 94 -2.97 -7.81 15.77
C ARG A 94 -2.82 -7.27 14.35
N ALA A 95 -1.76 -7.71 13.67
CA ALA A 95 -1.56 -7.46 12.26
C ALA A 95 -1.71 -8.76 11.46
N PHE A 96 -2.40 -8.69 10.33
CA PHE A 96 -2.40 -9.72 9.30
C PHE A 96 -1.35 -9.35 8.25
N VAL A 97 -0.50 -10.32 7.91
CA VAL A 97 0.63 -10.14 7.00
C VAL A 97 0.57 -11.18 5.91
N ILE A 98 0.68 -10.75 4.66
CA ILE A 98 1.00 -11.63 3.53
C ILE A 98 2.41 -11.31 3.07
N ALA A 99 3.31 -12.28 3.21
CA ALA A 99 4.71 -12.17 2.84
C ALA A 99 5.08 -13.25 1.82
N ARG A 100 6.04 -12.98 0.92
CA ARG A 100 6.59 -14.00 0.01
C ARG A 100 8.06 -14.25 0.27
N ALA A 101 8.44 -15.52 0.26
CA ALA A 101 9.83 -15.98 0.33
C ALA A 101 9.94 -17.37 -0.29
N GLY A 102 11.06 -17.67 -0.97
CA GLY A 102 11.28 -19.00 -1.55
C GLY A 102 10.25 -19.45 -2.58
N GLY A 103 9.53 -18.52 -3.22
CA GLY A 103 8.43 -18.80 -4.15
C GLY A 103 7.07 -19.08 -3.49
N GLU A 104 7.01 -19.15 -2.16
CA GLU A 104 5.79 -19.40 -1.40
C GLU A 104 5.17 -18.09 -0.87
N SER A 105 3.84 -18.10 -0.70
CA SER A 105 3.11 -17.06 0.01
C SER A 105 2.83 -17.51 1.44
N HIS A 106 3.21 -16.68 2.41
CA HIS A 106 3.04 -16.93 3.83
C HIS A 106 2.03 -15.95 4.42
N GLU A 107 1.06 -16.48 5.15
CA GLU A 107 0.09 -15.72 5.92
C GLU A 107 0.47 -15.77 7.40
N LEU A 108 0.63 -14.60 8.02
CA LEU A 108 0.99 -14.49 9.43
C LEU A 108 0.00 -13.63 10.19
N ARG A 109 -0.22 -13.98 11.45
CA ARG A 109 -0.83 -13.08 12.44
C ARG A 109 0.23 -12.70 13.46
N VAL A 110 0.37 -11.40 13.70
CA VAL A 110 1.39 -10.85 14.59
C VAL A 110 0.71 -10.06 15.68
N ASP A 111 0.98 -10.38 16.94
CA ASP A 111 0.57 -9.55 18.07
C ASP A 111 1.43 -8.28 18.10
N VAL A 112 0.77 -7.14 18.14
CA VAL A 112 1.39 -5.81 18.24
C VAL A 112 0.84 -5.04 19.43
N THR A 113 0.17 -5.72 20.37
CA THR A 113 -0.42 -5.10 21.55
C THR A 113 0.68 -4.41 22.37
N THR A 114 0.72 -3.08 22.27
CA THR A 114 1.62 -2.27 23.09
C THR A 114 1.02 -2.11 24.47
N ASN A 115 1.67 -2.67 25.50
CA ASN A 115 1.27 -2.44 26.88
C ASN A 115 1.56 -0.99 27.26
N ALA A 116 0.60 -0.08 27.05
CA ALA A 116 0.67 1.32 27.47
C ALA A 116 0.79 1.49 29.00
N SER A 117 0.69 0.41 29.78
CA SER A 117 0.75 0.37 31.23
C SER A 117 2.15 0.09 31.82
N SER A 118 3.18 -0.24 31.01
CA SER A 118 4.54 -0.39 31.53
C SER A 118 5.19 0.98 31.71
N SER A 119 4.90 1.62 32.84
CA SER A 119 5.72 2.71 33.41
C SER A 119 7.05 2.20 33.98
N SER A 120 7.34 0.90 33.87
CA SER A 120 8.63 0.31 34.19
C SER A 120 9.52 0.31 32.95
N SER A 121 10.83 0.47 33.17
CA SER A 121 11.94 0.32 32.23
C SER A 121 12.08 -1.09 31.62
N SER A 122 10.98 -1.85 31.58
CA SER A 122 10.91 -3.15 30.90
C SER A 122 10.73 -2.89 29.40
N PRO A 123 11.44 -3.61 28.51
CA PRO A 123 11.23 -3.46 27.08
C PRO A 123 9.74 -3.65 26.79
N ALA A 124 9.15 -2.74 26.01
CA ALA A 124 7.81 -2.95 25.45
C ALA A 124 7.75 -4.38 24.89
N ALA A 125 6.71 -5.13 25.22
CA ALA A 125 6.56 -6.51 24.76
C ALA A 125 6.79 -6.53 23.23
N ALA A 126 7.84 -7.23 22.81
CA ALA A 126 8.21 -7.28 21.40
C ALA A 126 7.06 -7.93 20.63
N ALA A 127 6.71 -7.37 19.47
CA ALA A 127 5.72 -7.97 18.59
C ALA A 127 6.08 -9.44 18.32
N ALA A 128 5.07 -10.32 18.35
CA ALA A 128 5.28 -11.76 18.29
C ALA A 128 4.40 -12.39 17.22
N VAL A 129 4.99 -13.28 16.41
CA VAL A 129 4.21 -14.06 15.43
C VAL A 129 3.37 -15.09 16.19
N LEU A 130 2.06 -14.95 16.12
CA LEU A 130 1.08 -15.83 16.78
C LEU A 130 0.78 -17.06 15.95
N SER A 131 0.68 -16.91 14.63
CA SER A 131 0.38 -18.01 13.72
C SER A 131 1.03 -17.77 12.36
N HIS A 132 1.30 -18.87 11.66
CA HIS A 132 1.85 -18.91 10.31
C HIS A 132 1.17 -20.02 9.52
N ALA A 133 0.88 -19.75 8.25
CA ALA A 133 0.46 -20.73 7.28
C ALA A 133 1.10 -20.42 5.93
N VAL A 134 1.34 -21.45 5.12
CA VAL A 134 1.65 -21.28 3.69
C VAL A 134 0.34 -21.33 2.92
N HIS A 135 0.06 -20.33 2.09
CA HIS A 135 -1.11 -20.35 1.21
C HIS A 135 -0.92 -21.41 0.12
N ARG A 136 -1.81 -22.40 0.11
CA ARG A 136 -1.83 -23.51 -0.86
C ARG A 136 -2.96 -23.38 -1.89
N GLY A 137 -3.82 -22.37 -1.75
CA GLY A 137 -4.92 -22.13 -2.68
C GLY A 137 -4.44 -21.52 -4.00
N ALA A 138 -5.39 -21.32 -4.92
CA ALA A 138 -5.12 -20.56 -6.13
C ALA A 138 -4.84 -19.08 -5.83
N GLY A 139 -4.20 -18.40 -6.78
CA GLY A 139 -3.93 -16.96 -6.71
C GLY A 139 -2.60 -16.59 -6.05
N PHE A 140 -2.19 -15.35 -6.30
CA PHE A 140 -0.97 -14.76 -5.76
C PHE A 140 -1.31 -13.43 -5.09
N PRO A 141 -0.50 -12.97 -4.12
CA PRO A 141 -0.74 -11.71 -3.47
C PRO A 141 -0.48 -10.52 -4.40
N THR A 142 -0.98 -9.36 -3.98
CA THR A 142 -0.84 -8.06 -4.65
C THR A 142 0.61 -7.79 -5.05
N LEU A 143 0.81 -7.24 -6.26
CA LEU A 143 2.16 -6.90 -6.75
C LEU A 143 2.75 -5.77 -5.91
N THR A 144 4.01 -5.91 -5.51
CA THR A 144 4.73 -4.81 -4.87
C THR A 144 5.21 -3.80 -5.92
N LEU A 145 5.47 -2.57 -5.51
CA LEU A 145 6.11 -1.58 -6.38
C LEU A 145 7.53 -2.02 -6.76
N ASP A 146 8.28 -2.62 -5.83
CA ASP A 146 9.65 -3.09 -6.06
C ASP A 146 9.71 -4.14 -7.18
N GLU A 147 8.80 -5.12 -7.19
CA GLU A 147 8.73 -6.11 -8.26
C GLU A 147 8.33 -5.51 -9.59
N GLN A 148 7.41 -4.54 -9.58
CA GLN A 148 7.00 -3.83 -10.80
C GLN A 148 8.17 -3.03 -11.38
N PHE A 149 8.92 -2.30 -10.54
CA PHE A 149 10.12 -1.57 -10.96
C PHE A 149 11.22 -2.49 -11.48
N ALA A 150 11.48 -3.60 -10.79
CA ALA A 150 12.44 -4.60 -11.24
C ALA A 150 12.04 -5.20 -12.59
N ALA A 151 10.75 -5.50 -12.79
CA ALA A 151 10.25 -6.07 -14.04
C ALA A 151 10.38 -5.07 -15.21
N VAL A 152 10.02 -3.80 -15.03
CA VAL A 152 10.09 -2.78 -16.11
C VAL A 152 11.52 -2.33 -16.41
N ALA A 153 12.51 -2.75 -15.62
CA ALA A 153 13.93 -2.56 -15.90
C ALA A 153 14.53 -3.65 -16.81
N LEU A 154 13.82 -4.76 -17.05
CA LEU A 154 14.27 -5.85 -17.93
C LEU A 154 14.32 -5.49 -19.44
N PRO A 155 13.35 -4.75 -20.01
CA PRO A 155 13.26 -4.57 -21.46
C PRO A 155 14.48 -3.95 -22.17
N PRO A 156 15.17 -2.93 -21.62
CA PRO A 156 16.38 -2.38 -22.26
C PRO A 156 17.50 -3.42 -22.45
N ALA A 157 17.59 -4.42 -21.58
CA ALA A 157 18.57 -5.49 -21.66
C ALA A 157 18.07 -6.72 -22.46
N TYR A 158 16.87 -6.65 -23.05
CA TYR A 158 16.26 -7.74 -23.79
C TYR A 158 16.35 -7.50 -25.31
N PRO A 159 17.31 -8.14 -26.02
CA PRO A 159 17.59 -7.82 -27.42
C PRO A 159 16.39 -7.89 -28.37
N PRO A 160 15.50 -8.91 -28.29
CA PRO A 160 14.33 -8.96 -29.17
C PRO A 160 13.42 -7.74 -29.06
N PHE A 161 13.28 -7.17 -27.86
CA PHE A 161 12.49 -5.97 -27.63
C PHE A 161 13.23 -4.70 -28.08
N SER A 162 14.51 -4.57 -27.73
CA SER A 162 15.31 -3.41 -28.15
C SER A 162 15.37 -3.27 -29.68
N GLU A 163 15.49 -4.39 -30.40
CA GLU A 163 15.41 -4.40 -31.86
C GLU A 163 14.03 -4.01 -32.39
N SER A 164 12.96 -4.42 -31.71
CA SER A 164 11.57 -4.08 -32.05
C SER A 164 11.27 -2.60 -31.88
N VAL A 165 11.78 -1.99 -30.81
CA VAL A 165 11.75 -0.54 -30.57
C VAL A 165 12.52 0.20 -31.66
N ARG A 166 13.73 -0.24 -31.98
CA ARG A 166 14.56 0.35 -33.05
C ARG A 166 13.88 0.26 -34.43
N ARG A 167 13.23 -0.86 -34.77
CA ARG A 167 12.47 -1.01 -36.03
C ARG A 167 11.29 -0.03 -36.15
N ARG A 168 10.79 0.48 -35.02
CA ARG A 168 9.72 1.50 -34.97
C ARG A 168 10.26 2.93 -34.97
N GLY A 169 11.59 3.11 -35.03
CA GLY A 169 12.23 4.43 -35.02
C GLY A 169 12.08 5.15 -33.69
N VAL A 170 11.97 4.41 -32.59
CA VAL A 170 11.84 4.93 -31.23
C VAL A 170 13.18 4.77 -30.51
N ASP A 171 13.57 5.76 -29.72
CA ASP A 171 14.71 5.65 -28.80
C ASP A 171 14.30 4.83 -27.58
N MET A 172 15.14 3.87 -27.17
CA MET A 172 14.87 3.04 -26.00
C MET A 172 14.81 3.88 -24.71
N ASP A 173 15.52 5.02 -24.66
CA ASP A 173 15.49 5.95 -23.53
C ASP A 173 14.13 6.65 -23.34
N ASP A 174 13.31 6.72 -24.41
CA ASP A 174 11.95 7.27 -24.37
C ASP A 174 10.90 6.20 -24.03
N VAL A 175 11.27 4.95 -23.83
CA VAL A 175 10.32 3.85 -23.60
C VAL A 175 10.04 3.66 -22.11
N LEU A 176 8.76 3.70 -21.75
CA LEU A 176 8.26 3.32 -20.43
C LEU A 176 7.40 2.07 -20.53
N CYS A 177 7.62 1.11 -19.64
CA CYS A 177 6.82 -0.10 -19.57
C CYS A 177 6.02 -0.14 -18.27
N ALA A 178 4.91 -0.88 -18.29
CA ALA A 178 4.08 -1.13 -17.12
C ALA A 178 3.68 -2.60 -17.07
N VAL A 179 3.51 -3.11 -15.84
CA VAL A 179 3.14 -4.49 -15.56
C VAL A 179 1.62 -4.59 -15.38
N PHE A 180 1.02 -5.58 -16.03
CA PHE A 180 -0.42 -5.83 -16.03
C PHE A 180 -0.68 -7.26 -15.56
N PRO A 181 -1.48 -7.47 -14.50
CA PRO A 181 -1.94 -8.80 -14.12
C PRO A 181 -2.65 -9.48 -15.27
N VAL A 182 -2.41 -10.78 -15.45
CA VAL A 182 -3.02 -11.55 -16.55
C VAL A 182 -4.32 -12.25 -16.15
N GLY A 183 -4.60 -12.40 -14.85
CA GLY A 183 -5.71 -13.21 -14.38
C GLY A 183 -5.51 -14.70 -14.69
N TRP A 184 -6.61 -15.44 -14.88
CA TRP A 184 -6.59 -16.87 -15.18
C TRP A 184 -7.64 -17.22 -16.25
N PHE A 185 -7.27 -18.07 -17.20
CA PHE A 185 -8.08 -18.38 -18.40
C PHE A 185 -8.31 -19.90 -18.60
N GLY A 186 -8.47 -20.68 -17.54
CA GLY A 186 -8.87 -22.11 -17.69
C GLY A 186 -7.74 -23.12 -17.92
N GLY A 187 -6.47 -22.68 -18.00
CA GLY A 187 -5.34 -23.57 -18.27
C GLY A 187 -4.93 -24.47 -17.09
N ALA A 188 -4.31 -25.61 -17.40
CA ALA A 188 -3.84 -26.65 -16.45
C ALA A 188 -2.80 -26.19 -15.42
N SER A 189 -2.37 -24.93 -15.45
CA SER A 189 -1.44 -24.32 -14.51
C SER A 189 -2.12 -23.81 -13.23
N ALA A 190 -3.33 -24.27 -12.90
CA ALA A 190 -3.97 -23.99 -11.61
C ALA A 190 -3.58 -25.09 -10.61
N GLY A 191 -2.61 -24.80 -9.72
CA GLY A 191 -2.14 -25.75 -8.70
C GLY A 191 -0.61 -25.71 -8.52
N ASP A 192 -0.03 -26.83 -8.08
CA ASP A 192 1.42 -27.04 -7.95
C ASP A 192 2.09 -26.92 -9.33
N GLY A 193 2.65 -25.73 -9.62
CA GLY A 193 3.23 -25.38 -10.92
C GLY A 193 2.66 -24.10 -11.56
N ALA A 194 1.69 -23.45 -10.92
CA ALA A 194 1.25 -22.11 -11.28
C ALA A 194 2.42 -21.13 -11.25
N ARG A 195 2.68 -20.45 -12.37
CA ARG A 195 3.74 -19.42 -12.44
C ARG A 195 3.15 -18.06 -12.11
N ARG A 196 3.87 -17.27 -11.31
CA ARG A 196 3.51 -15.90 -11.00
C ARG A 196 3.96 -14.98 -12.13
N VAL A 197 3.16 -14.93 -13.18
CA VAL A 197 3.45 -14.16 -14.38
C VAL A 197 2.57 -12.93 -14.52
N ALA A 198 3.10 -11.91 -15.18
CA ALA A 198 2.37 -10.72 -15.59
C ALA A 198 2.70 -10.37 -17.04
N LYS A 199 1.79 -9.64 -17.70
CA LYS A 199 2.06 -9.04 -19.00
C LYS A 199 2.78 -7.72 -18.79
N MET A 200 3.66 -7.38 -19.72
CA MET A 200 4.32 -6.10 -19.76
C MET A 200 4.03 -5.44 -21.10
N LEU A 201 3.51 -4.23 -21.04
CA LEU A 201 3.19 -3.38 -22.18
C LEU A 201 4.02 -2.11 -22.08
N CYS A 202 4.45 -1.59 -23.22
CA CYS A 202 5.36 -0.46 -23.28
C CYS A 202 4.79 0.67 -24.14
N PHE A 203 5.22 1.87 -23.81
CA PHE A 203 4.71 3.15 -24.27
C PHE A 203 5.87 4.08 -24.55
N VAL A 204 5.65 5.11 -25.36
CA VAL A 204 6.67 6.11 -25.67
C VAL A 204 6.35 7.42 -24.94
N ALA A 205 7.25 7.81 -24.06
CA ALA A 205 7.19 9.02 -23.26
C ALA A 205 7.94 10.19 -23.93
N GLY A 206 8.54 11.08 -23.14
CA GLY A 206 9.33 12.23 -23.58
C GLY A 206 8.49 13.42 -24.02
N ALA A 207 7.87 13.32 -25.20
CA ALA A 207 7.16 14.43 -25.85
C ALA A 207 5.81 14.81 -25.21
N THR A 208 5.24 13.94 -24.38
CA THR A 208 3.95 14.15 -23.68
C THR A 208 3.98 13.46 -22.33
N ALA A 209 3.27 14.03 -21.34
CA ALA A 209 3.02 13.35 -20.07
C ALA A 209 2.02 12.17 -20.21
N ASN A 210 1.27 12.10 -21.30
CA ASN A 210 0.30 11.06 -21.56
C ASN A 210 0.89 9.92 -22.41
N PHE A 211 1.89 9.24 -21.88
CA PHE A 211 2.53 8.11 -22.58
C PHE A 211 1.55 6.97 -22.87
N TYR A 212 0.47 6.81 -22.09
CA TYR A 212 -0.60 5.84 -22.38
C TYR A 212 -1.28 6.07 -23.75
N ALA A 213 -1.29 7.30 -24.26
CA ALA A 213 -1.79 7.60 -25.61
C ALA A 213 -0.82 7.18 -26.74
N ARG A 214 0.37 6.68 -26.39
CA ARG A 214 1.45 6.33 -27.32
C ARG A 214 1.97 4.90 -27.08
N PRO A 215 1.12 3.87 -27.23
CA PRO A 215 1.54 2.48 -27.04
C PRO A 215 2.50 2.01 -28.14
N ILE A 216 3.41 1.11 -27.78
CA ILE A 216 4.17 0.27 -28.72
C ILE A 216 3.28 -0.93 -29.07
N GLU A 217 2.34 -0.69 -29.99
CA GLU A 217 1.28 -1.64 -30.30
C GLU A 217 1.81 -2.94 -30.97
N GLY A 218 1.12 -4.05 -30.73
CA GLY A 218 1.47 -5.36 -31.28
C GLY A 218 2.59 -6.09 -30.53
N VAL A 219 3.25 -5.46 -29.57
CA VAL A 219 4.29 -6.04 -28.73
C VAL A 219 3.73 -6.42 -27.36
N THR A 220 3.93 -7.66 -26.94
CA THR A 220 3.61 -8.11 -25.57
C THR A 220 4.78 -8.93 -25.04
N MET A 221 5.18 -8.61 -23.81
CA MET A 221 6.11 -9.41 -23.02
C MET A 221 5.37 -10.10 -21.89
N VAL A 222 5.81 -11.28 -21.50
CA VAL A 222 5.39 -11.94 -20.27
C VAL A 222 6.61 -12.04 -19.36
N VAL A 223 6.47 -11.53 -18.14
CA VAL A 223 7.50 -11.58 -17.10
C VAL A 223 7.10 -12.60 -16.05
N ASP A 224 8.03 -13.47 -15.67
CA ASP A 224 7.95 -14.29 -14.47
C ASP A 224 8.50 -13.47 -13.30
N LEU A 225 7.64 -13.15 -12.34
CA LEU A 225 7.95 -12.24 -11.24
C LEU A 225 8.78 -12.89 -10.14
N ASP A 226 8.75 -14.22 -10.02
CA ASP A 226 9.57 -14.94 -9.03
C ASP A 226 11.00 -15.14 -9.56
N ARG A 227 11.15 -15.36 -10.87
CA ARG A 227 12.46 -15.45 -11.55
C ARG A 227 13.03 -14.10 -11.98
N MET A 228 12.20 -13.06 -11.94
CA MET A 228 12.47 -11.73 -12.48
C MET A 228 13.06 -11.77 -13.90
N ALA A 229 12.35 -12.44 -14.82
CA ALA A 229 12.82 -12.65 -16.19
C ALA A 229 11.68 -12.57 -17.21
N ILE A 230 11.99 -12.05 -18.40
CA ILE A 230 11.07 -12.12 -19.55
C ILE A 230 11.08 -13.57 -20.05
N VAL A 231 9.93 -14.24 -19.95
CA VAL A 231 9.76 -15.66 -20.30
C VAL A 231 9.01 -15.87 -21.61
N GLU A 232 8.34 -14.84 -22.12
CA GLU A 232 7.69 -14.85 -23.42
C GLU A 232 7.76 -13.48 -24.06
N TYR A 233 7.96 -13.46 -25.37
CA TYR A 233 7.99 -12.26 -26.19
C TYR A 233 7.18 -12.49 -27.46
N ARG A 234 6.29 -11.55 -27.77
CA ARG A 234 5.51 -11.54 -29.01
C ARG A 234 5.53 -10.15 -29.62
N ASP A 235 6.06 -10.04 -30.83
CA ASP A 235 5.94 -8.86 -31.69
C ASP A 235 5.14 -9.27 -32.92
N ARG A 236 3.84 -9.02 -32.90
CA ARG A 236 2.90 -9.56 -33.89
C ARG A 236 2.78 -8.68 -35.14
N VAL A 237 2.85 -7.36 -34.94
CA VAL A 237 2.62 -6.37 -35.99
C VAL A 237 3.44 -5.13 -35.69
N ASN A 238 4.13 -4.60 -36.71
CA ASN A 238 4.87 -3.35 -36.63
C ASN A 238 3.96 -2.15 -36.96
N TYR A 239 3.17 -1.70 -35.97
CA TYR A 239 2.37 -0.48 -36.11
C TYR A 239 3.20 0.77 -35.77
N PRO A 240 2.95 1.91 -36.45
CA PRO A 240 3.56 3.18 -36.07
C PRO A 240 3.08 3.63 -34.69
N VAL A 241 3.97 4.23 -33.91
CA VAL A 241 3.62 4.82 -32.62
C VAL A 241 2.78 6.08 -32.85
N PRO A 242 1.63 6.24 -32.15
CA PRO A 242 0.84 7.46 -32.23
C PRO A 242 1.65 8.73 -31.90
N LYS A 243 1.29 9.84 -32.55
CA LYS A 243 1.92 11.15 -32.30
C LYS A 243 1.59 11.65 -30.88
N ALA A 244 2.47 12.50 -30.34
CA ALA A 244 2.26 13.13 -29.04
C ALA A 244 1.31 14.34 -29.09
N ASP A 245 1.11 14.92 -30.27
CA ASP A 245 0.32 16.15 -30.48
C ASP A 245 -1.10 15.99 -29.92
N GLY A 246 -1.53 16.96 -29.12
CA GLY A 246 -2.87 17.00 -28.53
C GLY A 246 -3.14 15.99 -27.40
N THR A 247 -2.12 15.27 -26.92
CA THR A 247 -2.30 14.25 -25.86
C THR A 247 -1.94 14.74 -24.45
N ASP A 248 -1.15 15.80 -24.31
CA ASP A 248 -0.68 16.29 -23.02
C ASP A 248 -1.82 16.99 -22.25
N TYR A 249 -2.10 16.53 -21.04
CA TYR A 249 -3.19 17.03 -20.20
C TYR A 249 -2.75 18.15 -19.24
N ARG A 250 -1.46 18.51 -19.20
CA ARG A 250 -0.98 19.56 -18.30
C ARG A 250 -1.30 20.92 -18.89
N ALA A 251 -1.88 21.81 -18.07
CA ALA A 251 -2.30 23.14 -18.51
C ALA A 251 -1.17 23.93 -19.22
N GLY A 252 0.07 23.85 -18.72
CA GLY A 252 1.22 24.54 -19.36
C GLY A 252 1.68 23.98 -20.71
N LYS A 253 1.11 22.86 -21.18
CA LYS A 253 1.47 22.19 -22.44
C LYS A 253 0.33 22.13 -23.45
N ALA A 254 -0.93 22.19 -23.00
CA ALA A 254 -2.11 22.14 -23.86
C ALA A 254 -2.22 23.37 -24.81
N GLY A 255 -1.64 24.51 -24.41
CA GLY A 255 -1.60 25.75 -25.21
C GLY A 255 -2.98 26.41 -25.38
N PRO A 256 -3.04 27.74 -25.55
CA PRO A 256 -4.28 28.41 -25.90
C PRO A 256 -4.75 28.05 -27.33
N PRO A 257 -6.06 28.17 -27.62
CA PRO A 257 -7.12 28.62 -26.72
C PRO A 257 -7.66 27.51 -25.83
N PHE A 258 -7.75 27.79 -24.52
CA PHE A 258 -8.68 27.06 -23.68
C PHE A 258 -10.06 27.56 -24.06
N ASN A 259 -10.85 26.74 -24.75
CA ASN A 259 -12.20 27.10 -25.23
C ASN A 259 -13.23 27.22 -24.08
N VAL A 260 -12.79 27.59 -22.88
CA VAL A 260 -13.59 27.70 -21.68
C VAL A 260 -13.37 29.08 -21.07
N PRO A 261 -14.44 29.85 -20.79
CA PRO A 261 -14.32 31.09 -20.05
C PRO A 261 -13.60 30.87 -18.72
N GLU A 262 -12.76 31.82 -18.31
CA GLU A 262 -12.17 31.78 -16.97
C GLU A 262 -13.30 31.78 -15.92
N PRO A 263 -13.35 30.77 -15.03
CA PRO A 263 -14.39 30.72 -14.01
C PRO A 263 -14.19 31.88 -13.03
N ALA A 264 -15.30 32.54 -12.64
CA ALA A 264 -15.26 33.55 -11.59
C ALA A 264 -14.70 32.96 -10.28
N PRO A 265 -13.78 33.64 -9.59
CA PRO A 265 -13.28 33.17 -8.30
C PRO A 265 -14.41 32.97 -7.29
N GLY A 266 -14.52 31.77 -6.72
CA GLY A 266 -15.46 31.45 -5.64
C GLY A 266 -14.77 31.37 -4.28
N VAL A 267 -15.37 31.96 -3.25
CA VAL A 267 -14.88 31.88 -1.86
C VAL A 267 -15.94 31.20 -0.99
N VAL A 268 -15.56 30.15 -0.28
CA VAL A 268 -16.40 29.46 0.71
C VAL A 268 -15.86 29.78 2.11
N VAL A 269 -16.71 30.32 2.98
CA VAL A 269 -16.36 30.69 4.36
C VAL A 269 -17.29 29.94 5.33
N GLN A 270 -16.73 29.44 6.44
CA GLN A 270 -17.46 28.85 7.56
C GLN A 270 -17.28 29.72 8.82
N PRO A 271 -18.14 30.72 9.06
CA PRO A 271 -17.92 31.73 10.12
C PRO A 271 -17.77 31.12 11.52
N ASP A 272 -18.55 30.08 11.81
CA ASP A 272 -18.54 29.39 13.11
C ASP A 272 -17.58 28.19 13.15
N GLY A 273 -16.72 28.07 12.13
CA GLY A 273 -15.81 26.94 11.96
C GLY A 273 -16.48 25.70 11.38
N ARG A 274 -15.79 24.56 11.48
CA ARG A 274 -16.25 23.29 10.92
C ARG A 274 -17.40 22.69 11.75
N GLY A 275 -18.41 22.16 11.06
CA GLY A 275 -19.52 21.42 11.69
C GLY A 275 -19.19 19.98 12.12
N PHE A 276 -17.92 19.55 11.99
CA PHE A 276 -17.46 18.21 12.38
C PHE A 276 -16.29 18.26 13.35
N HIS A 277 -16.20 17.25 14.20
CA HIS A 277 -15.10 17.05 15.13
C HIS A 277 -14.37 15.74 14.81
N ILE A 278 -13.04 15.77 14.84
CA ILE A 278 -12.18 14.61 14.59
C ILE A 278 -11.35 14.37 15.85
N ASP A 279 -11.48 13.18 16.41
CA ASP A 279 -10.76 12.69 17.59
C ASP A 279 -10.05 11.39 17.21
N GLY A 280 -8.75 11.45 16.92
CA GLY A 280 -8.03 10.36 16.24
C GLY A 280 -8.67 10.07 14.87
N HIS A 281 -9.15 8.84 14.69
CA HIS A 281 -9.92 8.43 13.50
C HIS A 281 -11.44 8.41 13.74
N VAL A 282 -11.94 9.03 14.80
CA VAL A 282 -13.38 9.13 15.07
C VAL A 282 -13.90 10.48 14.61
N VAL A 283 -14.80 10.49 13.64
CA VAL A 283 -15.47 11.68 13.10
C VAL A 283 -16.88 11.79 13.68
N ARG A 284 -17.17 12.94 14.28
CA ARG A 284 -18.50 13.34 14.76
C ARG A 284 -19.03 14.43 13.85
N TYR A 285 -20.19 14.22 13.23
CA TYR A 285 -20.83 15.21 12.36
C TYR A 285 -22.34 15.23 12.60
N ALA A 286 -22.88 16.41 12.93
CA ALA A 286 -24.26 16.57 13.37
C ALA A 286 -24.63 15.53 14.47
N ILE A 287 -25.65 14.68 14.25
CA ILE A 287 -26.07 13.62 15.17
C ILE A 287 -25.37 12.26 14.94
N ASN A 288 -24.48 12.16 13.95
CA ASN A 288 -23.87 10.89 13.52
C ASN A 288 -22.41 10.76 13.97
N LEU A 289 -22.02 9.52 14.30
CA LEU A 289 -20.66 9.09 14.61
C LEU A 289 -20.16 8.15 13.51
N ILE A 290 -19.02 8.45 12.90
CA ILE A 290 -18.38 7.62 11.88
C ILE A 290 -16.92 7.46 12.26
N THR A 291 -16.39 6.24 12.26
CA THR A 291 -14.95 6.00 12.43
C THR A 291 -14.35 5.68 11.07
N PRO A 292 -13.74 6.65 10.36
CA PRO A 292 -12.97 6.36 9.16
C PRO A 292 -11.91 5.28 9.39
N PHE A 293 -11.89 4.31 8.47
CA PHE A 293 -10.95 3.20 8.46
C PHE A 293 -10.07 3.33 7.22
N PHE A 294 -8.76 3.16 7.40
CA PHE A 294 -7.81 3.08 6.31
C PHE A 294 -7.16 1.70 6.30
N ASN A 295 -7.27 1.02 5.17
CA ASN A 295 -6.56 -0.22 4.90
C ASN A 295 -5.94 -0.12 3.50
N HIS A 296 -4.72 -0.63 3.37
CA HIS A 296 -4.02 -0.73 2.09
C HIS A 296 -4.84 -1.54 1.07
N GLU A 297 -5.63 -2.52 1.52
CA GLU A 297 -6.54 -3.29 0.69
C GLU A 297 -7.77 -3.72 1.50
N LYS A 298 -8.99 -3.56 0.97
CA LYS A 298 -10.20 -4.11 1.62
C LYS A 298 -10.31 -5.59 1.30
N TYR A 299 -9.78 -6.45 2.16
CA TYR A 299 -10.02 -7.90 2.07
C TYR A 299 -11.45 -8.22 2.53
N VAL A 300 -12.25 -8.85 1.65
CA VAL A 300 -13.48 -9.51 2.06
C VAL A 300 -13.11 -10.95 2.36
N HIS A 301 -13.10 -11.34 3.64
CA HIS A 301 -13.01 -12.75 3.97
C HIS A 301 -14.24 -13.48 3.39
N GLY A 302 -14.00 -14.43 2.49
CA GLY A 302 -15.03 -15.41 2.11
C GLY A 302 -15.49 -16.21 3.35
N PRO A 303 -16.71 -16.75 3.36
CA PRO A 303 -17.23 -17.49 4.50
C PRO A 303 -16.28 -18.65 4.85
N ARG A 304 -15.93 -18.78 6.14
CA ARG A 304 -15.28 -19.98 6.66
C ARG A 304 -16.30 -21.11 6.56
N GLU A 305 -16.14 -22.00 5.58
CA GLU A 305 -16.88 -23.26 5.59
C GLU A 305 -16.37 -24.09 6.77
N SER A 306 -17.26 -24.34 7.72
CA SER A 306 -17.08 -25.33 8.78
C SER A 306 -16.92 -26.72 8.14
N PRO A 307 -16.03 -27.60 8.66
CA PRO A 307 -15.98 -28.97 8.19
C PRO A 307 -17.34 -29.62 8.49
N SER A 308 -18.05 -30.06 7.46
CA SER A 308 -19.19 -30.95 7.64
C SER A 308 -18.66 -32.29 8.13
N GLU A 309 -19.00 -32.67 9.36
CA GLU A 309 -19.02 -34.08 9.75
C GLU A 309 -20.08 -34.80 8.89
N GLY A 310 -19.64 -35.82 8.16
CA GLY A 310 -20.46 -36.67 7.30
C GLY A 310 -19.60 -37.73 6.62
#